data_AF-A0AAT9GCQ4-F1
#
_entry.id   AF-A0AAT9GCQ4-F1
#
_cell.length_a   1.000
_cell.length_b   1.000
_cell.length_c   1.000
_cell.angle_alpha   90.00
_cell.angle_beta   90.00
_cell.angle_gamma   90.00
#
_symmetry.space_group_name_H-M   'P 1'
#
loop_
_entity.id
_entity.type
_entity.pdbx_description
1 polymer ?
#
loop_
_entity_poly.entity_id
_entity_poly.type
_entity_poly.pdbx_seq_one_letter_code
_entity_poly.pdbx_strand_id
1 'polypeptide(L)'
;MASLTRNQYYSNRDLQNLFSRLEIKAEEVISQEFDDILKLVERSFRKLSLKCHPDKEKDEEKKKIATEKFQKLSADKKELEKHLNALKEGKTPSQYERLSSEEERRRQTKIYGILSRRSKAINRALLFFILANAVFTPSLKVEYCLSQLANSGTVQSIAYQFYAFSIMIPRPSSCFIAAVFCSSVIFTGHTIA
;
A
#
# COMPACT_ATOMS: atom_id res chain seq x y z
N MET A 1 32.02 9.62 13.05
CA MET A 1 30.59 9.68 12.69
C MET A 1 30.46 10.54 11.45
N ALA A 2 29.50 10.24 10.56
CA ALA A 2 29.35 10.99 9.30
C ALA A 2 28.55 12.28 9.55
N SER A 3 29.02 13.40 9.03
CA SER A 3 28.39 14.71 9.17
C SER A 3 28.05 15.31 7.80
N LEU A 4 27.05 16.19 7.77
CA LEU A 4 26.67 16.88 6.56
C LEU A 4 27.68 17.99 6.25
N THR A 5 28.42 17.84 5.16
CA THR A 5 29.40 18.84 4.76
C THR A 5 28.75 20.02 4.04
N ARG A 6 29.41 21.18 4.10
CA ARG A 6 29.01 22.38 3.37
C ARG A 6 28.83 22.13 1.88
N ASN A 7 29.75 21.37 1.27
CA ASN A 7 29.68 21.02 -0.14
C ASN A 7 28.45 20.17 -0.43
N GLN A 8 28.15 19.14 0.37
CA GLN A 8 26.95 18.32 0.18
C GLN A 8 25.66 19.14 0.28
N TYR A 9 25.59 20.09 1.21
CA TYR A 9 24.45 20.99 1.37
C TYR A 9 24.26 21.90 0.14
N TYR A 10 25.30 22.61 -0.30
CA TYR A 10 25.19 23.57 -1.39
C TYR A 10 25.18 22.94 -2.80
N SER A 11 25.66 21.72 -2.95
CA SER A 11 25.67 21.01 -4.25
C SER A 11 24.29 20.50 -4.68
N ASN A 12 23.31 20.45 -3.77
CA ASN A 12 21.98 19.94 -4.06
C ASN A 12 20.91 21.00 -3.71
N ARG A 13 20.27 21.56 -4.74
CA ARG A 13 19.24 22.60 -4.59
C ARG A 13 17.95 22.04 -3.97
N ASP A 14 17.61 20.79 -4.27
CA ASP A 14 16.41 20.15 -3.72
C ASP A 14 16.58 19.86 -2.24
N LEU A 15 17.77 19.43 -1.81
CA LEU A 15 18.10 19.30 -0.39
C LEU A 15 17.91 20.62 0.37
N GLN A 16 18.39 21.73 -0.19
CA GLN A 16 18.20 23.07 0.39
C GLN A 16 16.71 23.45 0.47
N ASN A 17 15.96 23.19 -0.59
CA ASN A 17 14.53 23.45 -0.64
C ASN A 17 13.78 22.63 0.44
N LEU A 18 14.14 21.37 0.62
CA LEU A 18 13.53 20.49 1.62
C LEU A 18 13.80 20.97 3.06
N PHE A 19 15.04 21.37 3.37
CA PHE A 19 15.36 21.98 4.66
C PHE A 19 14.59 23.29 4.87
N SER A 20 14.54 24.15 3.85
CA SER A 20 13.81 25.42 3.93
C SER A 20 12.31 25.23 4.15
N ARG A 21 11.67 24.23 3.51
CA ARG A 21 10.25 23.89 3.71
C ARG A 21 9.95 23.42 5.13
N LEU A 22 10.93 22.79 5.78
CA LEU A 22 10.85 22.40 7.18
C LEU A 22 11.31 23.49 8.14
N GLU A 23 11.52 24.73 7.68
CA GLU A 23 11.99 25.86 8.49
C GLU A 23 13.35 25.59 9.19
N ILE A 24 14.18 24.71 8.63
CA ILE A 24 15.50 24.37 9.17
C ILE A 24 16.54 25.23 8.49
N LYS A 25 17.40 25.88 9.29
CA LYS A 25 18.43 26.77 8.75
C LYS A 25 19.70 26.00 8.39
N ALA A 26 20.45 26.53 7.43
CA ALA A 26 21.70 25.92 6.97
C ALA A 26 22.73 25.79 8.11
N GLU A 27 22.79 26.79 8.99
CA GLU A 27 23.73 26.83 10.12
C GLU A 27 23.45 25.74 11.16
N GLU A 28 22.21 25.23 11.22
CA GLU A 28 21.80 24.19 12.17
C GLU A 28 22.19 22.78 11.71
N VAL A 29 22.53 22.62 10.43
CA VAL A 29 22.74 21.30 9.80
C VAL A 29 24.13 21.13 9.21
N ILE A 30 24.79 22.21 8.78
CA ILE A 30 26.16 22.13 8.25
C ILE A 30 27.11 21.75 9.39
N SER A 31 27.99 20.79 9.10
CA SER A 31 28.95 20.20 10.05
C SER A 31 28.33 19.39 11.17
N GLN A 32 27.01 19.20 11.18
CA GLN A 32 26.32 18.39 12.17
C GLN A 32 26.22 16.93 11.75
N GLU A 33 26.21 16.02 12.74
CA GLU A 33 26.08 14.58 12.48
C GLU A 33 24.70 14.24 11.92
N PHE A 34 24.65 13.28 10.97
CA PHE A 34 23.40 12.90 10.32
C PHE A 34 22.30 12.46 11.31
N ASP A 35 22.67 11.76 12.38
CA ASP A 35 21.70 11.29 13.37
C ASP A 35 21.07 12.44 14.16
N ASP A 36 21.80 13.52 14.41
CA ASP A 36 21.27 14.71 15.05
C ASP A 36 20.45 15.57 14.09
N ILE A 37 20.85 15.64 12.82
CA ILE A 37 20.05 16.27 11.77
C ILE A 37 18.70 15.55 11.62
N LEU A 38 18.68 14.21 11.63
CA LEU A 38 17.43 13.42 11.55
C LEU A 38 16.50 13.71 12.75
N LYS A 39 17.05 13.80 13.97
CA LYS A 39 16.27 14.22 15.16
C LYS A 39 15.72 15.65 15.00
N LEU A 40 16.51 16.56 14.42
CA LEU A 40 16.10 17.94 14.18
C LEU A 40 14.97 18.01 13.15
N VAL A 41 15.06 17.24 12.07
CA VAL A 41 14.00 17.06 11.07
C VAL A 41 12.71 16.55 11.72
N GLU A 42 12.81 15.55 12.59
CA GLU A 42 11.64 15.02 13.28
C GLU A 42 11.00 16.06 14.21
N ARG A 43 11.81 16.80 14.97
CA ARG A 43 11.32 17.89 15.84
C ARG A 43 10.63 18.99 15.05
N SER A 44 11.24 19.44 13.95
CA SER A 44 10.64 20.49 13.12
C SER A 44 9.34 20.02 12.48
N PHE A 45 9.34 18.79 11.94
CA PHE A 45 8.12 18.17 11.42
C PHE A 45 7.00 18.13 12.46
N ARG A 46 7.27 17.65 13.69
CA ARG A 46 6.26 17.60 14.76
C ARG A 46 5.71 19.00 15.08
N LYS A 47 6.56 20.02 15.11
CA LYS A 47 6.14 21.40 15.37
C LYS A 47 5.23 21.93 14.27
N LEU A 48 5.57 21.69 13.01
CA LEU A 48 4.81 22.14 11.84
C LEU A 48 3.52 21.35 11.65
N SER A 49 3.58 20.03 11.83
CA SER A 49 2.44 19.13 11.69
C SER A 49 1.34 19.44 12.70
N LEU A 50 1.71 19.82 13.93
CA LEU A 50 0.77 20.31 14.93
C LEU A 50 0.08 21.62 14.50
N LYS A 51 0.73 22.50 13.73
CA LYS A 51 0.11 23.74 13.26
C LYS A 51 -0.89 23.50 12.14
N CYS A 52 -0.62 22.53 11.26
CA CYS A 52 -1.42 22.26 10.06
C CYS A 52 -2.24 20.96 10.13
N HIS A 53 -2.43 20.37 11.33
CA HIS A 53 -3.17 19.12 11.47
C HIS A 53 -4.65 19.33 11.09
N PRO A 54 -5.23 18.50 10.19
CA PRO A 54 -6.60 18.69 9.70
C PRO A 54 -7.66 18.62 10.81
N ASP A 55 -7.39 17.91 11.91
CA ASP A 55 -8.30 17.82 13.06
C ASP A 55 -8.52 19.15 13.80
N LYS A 56 -7.66 20.14 13.60
CA LYS A 56 -7.86 21.48 14.19
C LYS A 56 -8.92 22.30 13.46
N GLU A 57 -9.26 21.90 12.24
CA GLU A 57 -10.13 22.67 11.37
C GLU A 57 -11.54 22.08 11.37
N LYS A 58 -12.52 22.89 11.75
CA LYS A 58 -13.94 22.51 11.79
C LYS A 58 -14.65 22.72 10.45
N ASP A 59 -14.07 23.56 9.61
CA ASP A 59 -14.59 23.92 8.29
C ASP A 59 -14.12 22.89 7.24
N GLU A 60 -15.04 22.33 6.47
CA GLU A 60 -14.79 21.31 5.44
C GLU A 60 -13.79 21.75 4.37
N GLU A 61 -13.87 23.01 3.91
CA GLU A 61 -13.04 23.53 2.84
C GLU A 61 -11.62 23.81 3.35
N LYS A 62 -11.51 24.42 4.53
CA LYS A 62 -10.21 24.63 5.18
C LYS A 62 -9.57 23.31 5.63
N LYS A 63 -10.37 22.30 5.99
CA LYS A 63 -9.87 20.95 6.33
C LYS A 63 -9.25 20.25 5.13
N LYS A 64 -9.80 20.40 3.93
CA LYS A 64 -9.15 19.90 2.70
C LYS A 64 -7.79 20.56 2.47
N ILE A 65 -7.73 21.89 2.57
CA ILE A 65 -6.47 22.64 2.43
C ILE A 65 -5.44 22.21 3.49
N ALA A 66 -5.87 22.04 4.75
CA ALA A 66 -5.01 21.58 5.82
C ALA A 66 -4.50 20.15 5.57
N THR A 67 -5.37 19.27 5.06
CA THR A 67 -5.00 17.89 4.69
C THR A 67 -3.94 17.86 3.60
N GLU A 68 -4.11 18.65 2.54
CA GLU A 68 -3.11 18.77 1.47
C GLU A 68 -1.77 19.31 1.98
N LYS A 69 -1.80 20.36 2.81
CA LYS A 69 -0.59 20.91 3.44
C LYS A 69 0.11 19.88 4.33
N PHE A 70 -0.64 19.14 5.13
CA PHE A 70 -0.11 18.10 6.01
C PHE A 70 0.49 16.93 5.22
N GLN A 71 -0.17 16.50 4.15
CA GLN A 71 0.35 15.46 3.25
C GLN A 71 1.64 15.92 2.58
N LYS A 72 1.69 17.16 2.08
CA LYS A 72 2.88 17.75 1.48
C LYS A 72 4.05 17.81 2.47
N LEU A 73 3.80 18.30 3.69
CA LEU A 73 4.80 18.34 4.77
C LEU A 73 5.33 16.94 5.11
N SER A 74 4.44 15.94 5.13
CA SER A 74 4.82 14.54 5.39
C SER A 74 5.65 13.93 4.27
N ALA A 75 5.36 14.31 3.02
CA ALA A 75 6.15 13.92 1.86
C ALA A 75 7.54 14.58 1.89
N ASP A 76 7.61 15.89 2.10
CA ASP A 76 8.86 16.65 2.22
C ASP A 76 9.76 16.06 3.32
N LYS A 77 9.20 15.69 4.48
CA LYS A 77 9.93 15.00 5.56
C LYS A 77 10.54 13.68 5.08
N LYS A 78 9.73 12.79 4.50
CA LYS A 78 10.20 11.47 4.03
C LYS A 78 11.28 11.59 2.97
N GLU A 79 11.13 12.56 2.07
CA GLU A 79 12.11 12.82 1.03
C GLU A 79 13.43 13.29 1.64
N LEU A 80 13.39 14.25 2.56
CA LEU A 80 14.59 14.73 3.26
C LEU A 80 15.30 13.62 4.04
N GLU A 81 14.58 12.79 4.79
CA GLU A 81 15.15 11.65 5.52
C GLU A 81 15.86 10.67 4.56
N LYS A 82 15.27 10.42 3.39
CA LYS A 82 15.88 9.57 2.37
C LYS A 82 17.17 10.16 1.82
N HIS A 83 17.20 11.46 1.51
CA HIS A 83 18.43 12.14 1.10
C HIS A 83 19.52 12.07 2.17
N LEU A 84 19.17 12.31 3.43
CA LEU A 84 20.12 12.28 4.56
C LEU A 84 20.68 10.88 4.81
N ASN A 85 19.84 9.85 4.77
CA ASN A 85 20.29 8.46 4.90
C ASN A 85 21.21 8.06 3.73
N ALA A 86 20.89 8.48 2.51
CA ALA A 86 21.76 8.20 1.36
C ALA A 86 23.12 8.89 1.49
N LEU A 87 23.15 10.15 1.94
CA LEU A 87 24.40 10.87 2.22
C LEU A 87 25.20 10.23 3.36
N LYS A 88 24.51 9.74 4.41
CA LYS A 88 25.12 8.98 5.51
C LYS A 88 25.79 7.69 5.02
N GLU A 89 25.20 7.03 4.02
CA GLU A 89 25.76 5.85 3.34
C GLU A 89 26.82 6.17 2.28
N GLY A 90 27.17 7.46 2.08
CA GLY A 90 28.16 7.89 1.09
C GLY A 90 27.69 7.84 -0.36
N LYS A 91 26.38 7.70 -0.61
CA LYS A 91 25.81 7.66 -1.96
C LYS A 91 25.63 9.07 -2.52
N THR A 92 25.92 9.25 -3.82
CA THR A 92 25.66 10.52 -4.50
C THR A 92 24.18 10.69 -4.86
N PRO A 93 23.70 11.93 -5.07
CA PRO A 93 22.34 12.21 -5.54
C PRO A 93 21.85 11.36 -6.71
N SER A 94 22.71 11.23 -7.71
CA SER A 94 22.44 10.44 -8.93
C SER A 94 22.36 8.94 -8.69
N GLN A 95 23.02 8.41 -7.64
CA GLN A 95 23.02 6.97 -7.36
C GLN A 95 21.73 6.52 -6.66
N TYR A 96 21.20 7.28 -5.70
CA TYR A 96 19.95 6.86 -5.05
C TYR A 96 18.69 7.19 -5.85
N GLU A 97 18.67 8.22 -6.71
CA GLU A 97 17.52 8.45 -7.62
C GLU A 97 17.29 7.24 -8.53
N ARG A 98 18.39 6.69 -9.06
CA ARG A 98 18.37 5.45 -9.84
C ARG A 98 17.96 4.25 -9.01
N LEU A 99 18.54 4.07 -7.81
CA LEU A 99 18.19 2.94 -6.94
C LEU A 99 16.73 2.99 -6.45
N SER A 100 16.24 4.19 -6.11
CA SER A 100 14.86 4.40 -5.68
C SER A 100 13.85 4.13 -6.79
N SER A 101 14.11 4.64 -7.99
CA SER A 101 13.22 4.39 -9.13
C SER A 101 13.22 2.92 -9.52
N GLU A 102 14.36 2.24 -9.40
CA GLU A 102 14.44 0.80 -9.65
C GLU A 102 13.74 -0.03 -8.56
N GLU A 103 13.88 0.33 -7.29
CA GLU A 103 13.15 -0.31 -6.19
C GLU A 103 11.63 -0.09 -6.27
N GLU A 104 11.19 1.12 -6.59
CA GLU A 104 9.78 1.43 -6.85
C GLU A 104 9.25 0.60 -8.01
N ARG A 105 10.00 0.52 -9.12
CA ARG A 105 9.63 -0.29 -10.28
C ARG A 105 9.56 -1.78 -9.95
N ARG A 106 10.50 -2.30 -9.14
CA ARG A 106 10.47 -3.69 -8.64
C ARG A 106 9.25 -3.94 -7.75
N ARG A 107 8.92 -3.02 -6.85
CA ARG A 107 7.71 -3.12 -6.00
C ARG A 107 6.44 -3.09 -6.83
N GLN A 108 6.33 -2.17 -7.79
CA GLN A 108 5.20 -2.09 -8.71
C GLN A 108 5.05 -3.36 -9.54
N THR A 109 6.16 -3.93 -10.02
CA THR A 109 6.14 -5.17 -10.81
C THR A 109 5.67 -6.36 -9.96
N LYS A 110 6.11 -6.44 -8.69
CA LYS A 110 5.60 -7.46 -7.75
C LYS A 110 4.10 -7.30 -7.51
N ILE A 111 3.62 -6.07 -7.25
CA ILE A 111 2.20 -5.78 -7.05
C ILE A 111 1.39 -6.16 -8.29
N TYR A 112 1.83 -5.73 -9.47
CA TYR A 112 1.18 -6.07 -10.73
C TYR A 112 1.16 -7.58 -10.98
N GLY A 113 2.25 -8.28 -10.67
CA GLY A 113 2.32 -9.74 -10.73
C GLY A 113 1.28 -10.42 -9.84
N ILE A 114 1.11 -9.94 -8.61
CA ILE A 114 0.08 -10.44 -7.68
C ILE A 114 -1.33 -10.14 -8.23
N LEU A 115 -1.59 -8.91 -8.67
CA LEU A 115 -2.90 -8.51 -9.22
C LEU A 115 -3.25 -9.31 -10.48
N SER A 116 -2.29 -9.54 -11.37
CA SER A 116 -2.48 -10.34 -12.59
C SER A 116 -2.83 -11.80 -12.26
N ARG A 117 -2.14 -12.42 -11.29
CA ARG A 117 -2.47 -13.78 -10.83
C ARG A 117 -3.89 -13.85 -10.24
N ARG A 118 -4.27 -12.86 -9.43
CA ARG A 118 -5.63 -12.75 -8.85
C ARG A 118 -6.69 -12.61 -9.95
N SER A 119 -6.48 -11.73 -10.92
CA SER A 119 -7.39 -11.54 -12.05
C SER A 119 -7.57 -12.82 -12.87
N LYS A 120 -6.48 -13.54 -13.17
CA LYS A 120 -6.56 -14.85 -13.87
C LYS A 120 -7.36 -15.89 -13.08
N ALA A 121 -7.19 -15.94 -11.76
CA ALA A 121 -7.94 -16.87 -10.91
C ALA A 121 -9.45 -16.55 -10.92
N ILE A 122 -9.81 -15.27 -10.83
CA ILE A 122 -11.22 -14.81 -10.91
C ILE A 122 -11.83 -15.17 -12.27
N ASN A 123 -11.13 -14.89 -13.37
CA ASN A 123 -11.64 -15.19 -14.71
C ASN A 123 -11.84 -16.69 -14.94
N ARG A 124 -10.94 -17.54 -14.41
CA ARG A 124 -11.11 -19.00 -14.46
C ARG A 124 -12.33 -19.42 -13.65
N ALA A 125 -12.49 -18.93 -12.42
CA ALA A 125 -13.65 -19.25 -11.58
C ALA A 125 -14.97 -18.84 -12.25
N LEU A 126 -15.01 -17.66 -12.88
CA LEU A 126 -16.17 -17.19 -13.63
C LEU A 126 -16.49 -18.10 -14.82
N LEU A 127 -15.47 -18.49 -15.60
CA LEU A 127 -15.62 -19.40 -16.74
C LEU A 127 -16.15 -20.77 -16.28
N PHE A 128 -15.60 -21.32 -15.21
CA PHE A 128 -16.07 -22.57 -14.60
C PHE A 128 -17.54 -22.46 -14.15
N PHE A 129 -17.93 -21.34 -13.54
CA PHE A 129 -19.31 -21.11 -13.11
C PHE A 129 -20.28 -21.04 -14.30
N ILE A 130 -19.90 -20.35 -15.39
CA ILE A 130 -20.71 -20.26 -16.61
C ILE A 130 -20.84 -21.63 -17.27
N LEU A 131 -19.73 -22.36 -17.44
CA LEU A 131 -19.72 -23.68 -18.07
C LEU A 131 -20.50 -24.70 -17.24
N ALA A 132 -20.32 -24.70 -15.92
CA ALA A 132 -21.10 -25.55 -15.02
C ALA A 132 -22.59 -25.24 -15.15
N ASN A 133 -22.96 -23.95 -15.29
CA ASN A 133 -24.34 -23.54 -15.45
C ASN A 133 -24.98 -23.92 -16.78
N ALA A 134 -24.22 -23.85 -17.87
CA ALA A 134 -24.67 -24.18 -19.22
C ALA A 134 -24.77 -25.69 -19.49
N VAL A 135 -23.91 -26.51 -18.87
CA VAL A 135 -23.77 -27.94 -19.22
C VAL A 135 -24.56 -28.87 -18.30
N PHE A 136 -24.77 -28.50 -17.03
CA PHE A 136 -25.39 -29.42 -16.06
C PHE A 136 -26.83 -29.02 -15.68
N THR A 137 -27.71 -30.01 -15.62
CA THR A 137 -28.99 -29.88 -14.92
C THR A 137 -28.74 -29.74 -13.40
N PRO A 138 -29.64 -29.07 -12.64
CA PRO A 138 -29.40 -28.70 -11.23
C PRO A 138 -28.96 -29.85 -10.31
N SER A 139 -29.43 -31.07 -10.55
CA SER A 139 -29.07 -32.26 -9.78
C SER A 139 -27.61 -32.72 -9.99
N LEU A 140 -27.14 -32.72 -11.25
CA LEU A 140 -25.78 -33.14 -11.61
C LEU A 140 -24.72 -32.12 -11.15
N LYS A 141 -25.09 -30.84 -11.05
CA LYS A 141 -24.22 -29.79 -10.47
C LYS A 141 -23.86 -30.11 -9.01
N VAL A 142 -24.82 -30.63 -8.26
CA VAL A 142 -24.67 -30.92 -6.83
C VAL A 142 -23.77 -32.13 -6.63
N GLU A 143 -24.00 -33.23 -7.35
CA GLU A 143 -23.14 -34.42 -7.28
C GLU A 143 -21.70 -34.15 -7.72
N TYR A 144 -21.50 -33.40 -8.80
CA TYR A 144 -20.16 -33.09 -9.28
C TYR A 144 -19.38 -32.21 -8.30
N CYS A 145 -20.00 -31.14 -7.77
CA CYS A 145 -19.36 -30.31 -6.74
C CYS A 145 -19.05 -31.13 -5.49
N LEU A 146 -20.00 -31.93 -4.99
CA LEU A 146 -19.80 -32.79 -3.81
C LEU A 146 -18.69 -33.83 -4.02
N SER A 147 -18.56 -34.39 -5.22
CA SER A 147 -17.51 -35.37 -5.57
C SER A 147 -16.10 -34.76 -5.56
N GLN A 148 -15.96 -33.50 -5.99
CA GLN A 148 -14.70 -32.75 -5.93
C GLN A 148 -14.39 -32.26 -4.49
N LEU A 149 -15.41 -32.10 -3.65
CA LEU A 149 -15.31 -31.61 -2.26
C LEU A 149 -14.95 -32.68 -1.22
N ALA A 150 -15.23 -33.96 -1.51
CA ALA A 150 -14.96 -35.08 -0.60
C ALA A 150 -13.46 -35.31 -0.31
N ASN A 151 -12.55 -34.66 -1.06
CA ASN A 151 -11.10 -34.82 -0.92
C ASN A 151 -10.41 -33.78 0.00
N SER A 152 -11.11 -32.79 0.58
CA SER A 152 -10.46 -31.83 1.51
C SER A 152 -11.41 -31.26 2.56
N GLY A 153 -11.18 -31.60 3.84
CA GLY A 153 -12.09 -31.32 4.96
C GLY A 153 -12.30 -29.84 5.32
N THR A 154 -11.41 -28.93 4.92
CA THR A 154 -11.56 -27.48 5.17
C THR A 154 -12.48 -26.78 4.16
N VAL A 155 -12.76 -27.40 3.01
CA VAL A 155 -13.53 -26.79 1.91
C VAL A 155 -15.03 -27.15 1.99
N GLN A 156 -15.40 -28.14 2.79
CA GLN A 156 -16.80 -28.58 2.99
C GLN A 156 -17.69 -27.49 3.60
N SER A 157 -17.21 -26.71 4.58
CA SER A 157 -17.98 -25.63 5.22
C SER A 157 -18.34 -24.51 4.22
N ILE A 158 -17.38 -24.16 3.35
CA ILE A 158 -17.53 -23.10 2.34
C ILE A 158 -18.48 -23.56 1.22
N ALA A 159 -18.40 -24.82 0.81
CA ALA A 159 -19.28 -25.36 -0.20
C ALA A 159 -20.73 -25.55 0.28
N TYR A 160 -20.93 -25.90 1.55
CA TYR A 160 -22.26 -25.95 2.16
C TYR A 160 -22.90 -24.56 2.19
N GLN A 161 -22.12 -23.51 2.41
CA GLN A 161 -22.58 -22.11 2.31
C GLN A 161 -22.93 -21.71 0.87
N PHE A 162 -22.17 -22.17 -0.14
CA PHE A 162 -22.51 -21.99 -1.57
C PHE A 162 -23.78 -22.77 -1.97
N TYR A 163 -23.97 -23.97 -1.43
CA TYR A 163 -25.17 -24.79 -1.63
C TYR A 163 -26.42 -24.11 -1.04
N ALA A 164 -26.36 -23.68 0.22
CA ALA A 164 -27.45 -22.92 0.86
C ALA A 164 -27.78 -21.62 0.11
N PHE A 165 -26.77 -20.98 -0.49
CA PHE A 165 -26.93 -19.80 -1.32
C PHE A 165 -27.60 -20.09 -2.67
N SER A 166 -27.27 -21.21 -3.32
CA SER A 166 -27.83 -21.60 -4.62
C SER A 166 -29.30 -22.05 -4.57
N ILE A 167 -29.79 -22.44 -3.40
CA ILE A 167 -31.18 -22.89 -3.19
C ILE A 167 -32.08 -21.74 -2.69
N MET A 168 -31.52 -20.65 -2.13
CA MET A 168 -32.28 -19.44 -1.85
C MET A 168 -32.50 -18.60 -3.12
N ILE A 169 -33.70 -18.74 -3.68
CA ILE A 169 -34.51 -17.81 -4.52
C ILE A 169 -33.87 -16.40 -4.76
N PRO A 170 -33.91 -15.87 -6.00
CA PRO A 170 -33.06 -14.77 -6.43
C PRO A 170 -33.41 -13.46 -5.70
N ARG A 171 -32.49 -12.99 -4.85
CA ARG A 171 -32.46 -11.58 -4.45
C ARG A 171 -31.16 -10.94 -4.94
N PRO A 172 -31.21 -9.72 -5.48
CA PRO A 172 -30.05 -9.03 -6.06
C PRO A 172 -28.93 -8.74 -5.05
N SER A 173 -29.20 -8.88 -3.74
CA SER A 173 -28.22 -8.75 -2.65
C SER A 173 -27.33 -9.99 -2.47
N SER A 174 -27.66 -11.13 -3.10
CA SER A 174 -26.91 -12.38 -2.94
C SER A 174 -25.57 -12.32 -3.70
N CYS A 175 -25.51 -11.69 -4.87
CA CYS A 175 -24.27 -11.47 -5.62
C CYS A 175 -23.20 -10.69 -4.83
N PHE A 176 -23.61 -9.81 -3.92
CA PHE A 176 -22.71 -9.07 -3.05
C PHE A 176 -22.01 -9.96 -2.01
N ILE A 177 -22.73 -10.95 -1.46
CA ILE A 177 -22.17 -11.86 -0.45
C ILE A 177 -21.22 -12.88 -1.09
N ALA A 178 -21.52 -13.35 -2.30
CA ALA A 178 -20.61 -14.23 -3.06
C ALA A 178 -19.29 -13.51 -3.44
N ALA A 179 -19.35 -12.21 -3.77
CA ALA A 179 -18.16 -11.40 -4.01
C ALA A 179 -17.36 -11.14 -2.72
N VAL A 180 -18.04 -10.92 -1.58
CA VAL A 180 -17.40 -10.78 -0.25
C VAL A 180 -16.78 -12.11 0.21
N PHE A 181 -17.38 -13.25 -0.11
CA PHE A 181 -16.84 -14.58 0.23
C PHE A 181 -15.66 -15.01 -0.65
N CYS A 182 -15.68 -14.70 -1.95
CA CYS A 182 -14.48 -14.85 -2.78
C CYS A 182 -13.31 -13.99 -2.28
N SER A 183 -13.62 -12.85 -1.66
CA SER A 183 -12.61 -11.98 -1.05
C SER A 183 -12.05 -12.54 0.25
N SER A 184 -12.86 -13.22 1.09
CA SER A 184 -12.43 -13.75 2.39
C SER A 184 -11.69 -15.11 2.29
N VAL A 185 -12.05 -15.99 1.34
CA VAL A 185 -11.36 -17.27 1.13
C VAL A 185 -9.96 -17.08 0.50
N ILE A 186 -9.75 -16.01 -0.26
CA ILE A 186 -8.42 -15.64 -0.78
C ILE A 186 -7.54 -15.02 0.34
N PHE A 187 -8.14 -14.54 1.44
CA PHE A 187 -7.42 -13.88 2.53
C PHE A 187 -6.82 -14.86 3.55
N THR A 188 -7.40 -16.05 3.74
CA THR A 188 -6.94 -17.03 4.74
C THR A 188 -6.06 -18.15 4.17
N GLY A 189 -5.95 -18.29 2.85
CA GLY A 189 -5.14 -19.33 2.18
C GLY A 189 -3.63 -19.07 2.10
N HIS A 190 -3.11 -17.96 2.64
CA HIS A 190 -1.68 -17.64 2.63
C HIS A 190 -1.10 -17.26 4.00
N THR A 191 -1.62 -17.92 5.04
CA THR A 191 -0.92 -18.05 6.32
C THR A 191 -0.90 -19.52 6.71
N ILE A 192 -0.02 -20.30 6.08
CA ILE A 192 0.70 -21.47 6.62
C ILE A 192 1.82 -21.77 5.60
N ALA A 193 3.06 -21.65 6.09
CA ALA A 193 4.34 -22.15 5.56
C ALA A 193 4.72 -21.86 4.09
#